data_AF-A0A7J9J7C4-F1
#
_entry.id   AF-A0A7J9J7C4-F1
#
_cell.length_a   1.000
_cell.length_b   1.000
_cell.length_c   1.000
_cell.angle_alpha   90.00
_cell.angle_beta   90.00
_cell.angle_gamma   90.00
#
_symmetry.space_group_name_H-M   'P 1'
#
loop_
_entity.id
_entity.type
_entity.pdbx_description
1 polymer ?
#
loop_
_entity_poly.entity_id
_entity_poly.type
_entity_poly.pdbx_seq_one_letter_code
_entity_poly.pdbx_strand_id
1 'polypeptide(L)'
;MKTVAAKVRRVPEVVEFYHSIMRRDSKRDAGGCNVPEALPATANARDMIGEIENRSAYLLAIKTDVETQGDFIRLLIKEVENVSFTDIEDVVPFVKWLDDELSYLVDERAVLKHFEWPEQKADALREAAFGYCDFKKLESEAASFRDDARQPCGSALKKMQALLEKLELGVYNLSRMRESATRRYKGFGIPTDWMLETGIVSQIKLASVKLAMKYMRRVSAELEAVGGGPEEEELIVRGVRFAFRVHQFAGGFDVETMRAFQELRDKARSCHVQCQNPHQKLICRSTPC
;
A
#
# COMPACT_ATOMS: atom_id res chain seq x y z
N MET A 1 10.95 -10.70 -39.06
CA MET A 1 9.51 -10.79 -38.74
C MET A 1 9.20 -9.72 -37.69
N LYS A 2 8.39 -8.69 -38.02
CA LYS A 2 8.05 -7.59 -37.11
C LYS A 2 6.84 -8.00 -36.26
N THR A 3 7.00 -8.01 -34.94
CA THR A 3 5.92 -8.19 -33.95
C THR A 3 5.02 -6.96 -33.93
N VAL A 4 3.74 -7.14 -34.28
CA VAL A 4 2.71 -6.09 -34.25
C VAL A 4 2.18 -5.98 -32.82
N ALA A 5 2.35 -4.81 -32.21
CA ALA A 5 1.79 -4.49 -30.91
C ALA A 5 0.25 -4.47 -30.98
N ALA A 6 -0.40 -5.33 -30.18
CA ALA A 6 -1.85 -5.37 -30.06
C ALA A 6 -2.34 -4.06 -29.40
N LYS A 7 -2.86 -3.13 -30.21
CA LYS A 7 -3.52 -1.92 -29.72
C LYS A 7 -4.97 -2.24 -29.41
N VAL A 8 -5.37 -1.99 -28.18
CA VAL A 8 -6.78 -2.01 -27.77
C VAL A 8 -7.52 -0.92 -28.54
N ARG A 9 -8.56 -1.30 -29.28
CA ARG A 9 -9.44 -0.39 -30.02
C ARG A 9 -10.78 -0.32 -29.29
N ARG A 10 -11.37 0.88 -29.22
CA ARG A 10 -12.75 1.03 -28.73
C ARG A 10 -13.70 0.32 -29.69
N VAL A 11 -14.57 -0.52 -29.13
CA VAL A 11 -15.60 -1.30 -29.83
C VAL A 11 -16.95 -0.65 -29.51
N PRO A 12 -17.45 0.26 -30.36
CA PRO A 12 -18.69 0.99 -30.08
C PRO A 12 -19.90 0.06 -29.92
N GLU A 13 -19.87 -1.12 -30.56
CA GLU A 13 -20.92 -2.13 -30.46
C GLU A 13 -21.14 -2.60 -29.01
N VAL A 14 -20.11 -2.60 -28.15
CA VAL A 14 -20.25 -2.96 -26.73
C VAL A 14 -21.08 -1.93 -25.98
N VAL A 15 -20.86 -0.65 -26.27
CA VAL A 15 -21.64 0.45 -25.69
C VAL A 15 -23.06 0.42 -26.25
N GLU A 16 -23.23 0.21 -27.54
CA GLU A 16 -24.56 0.09 -28.16
C GLU A 16 -25.34 -1.11 -27.61
N PHE A 17 -24.68 -2.25 -27.36
CA PHE A 17 -25.29 -3.43 -26.75
C PHE A 17 -25.69 -3.18 -25.29
N TYR A 18 -24.83 -2.54 -24.49
CA TYR A 18 -25.15 -2.14 -23.12
C TYR A 18 -26.36 -1.19 -23.09
N HIS A 19 -26.36 -0.16 -23.94
CA HIS A 19 -27.50 0.76 -24.06
C HIS A 19 -28.74 0.07 -24.65
N SER A 20 -28.61 -0.98 -25.46
CA SER A 20 -29.73 -1.76 -26.00
C SER A 20 -30.41 -2.60 -24.92
N ILE A 21 -29.64 -3.21 -24.01
CA ILE A 21 -30.17 -3.91 -22.83
C ILE A 21 -30.86 -2.89 -21.91
N MET A 22 -30.16 -1.81 -21.55
CA MET A 22 -30.70 -0.79 -20.64
C MET A 22 -31.92 -0.04 -21.22
N ARG A 23 -31.98 0.16 -22.55
CA ARG A 23 -33.17 0.72 -23.21
C ARG A 23 -34.31 -0.29 -23.38
N ARG A 24 -34.04 -1.61 -23.42
CA ARG A 24 -35.11 -2.62 -23.43
C ARG A 24 -35.88 -2.64 -22.11
N ASP A 25 -35.20 -2.37 -20.99
CA ASP A 25 -35.86 -2.19 -19.69
C ASP A 25 -36.62 -0.86 -19.60
N SER A 26 -36.29 0.12 -20.44
CA SER A 26 -36.92 1.46 -20.44
C SER A 26 -37.96 1.66 -21.56
N LYS A 27 -38.19 0.66 -22.41
CA LYS A 27 -39.05 0.80 -23.62
C LYS A 27 -40.08 -0.32 -23.71
N ARG A 28 -40.80 -0.53 -22.62
CA ARG A 28 -42.14 -1.12 -22.65
C ARG A 28 -43.13 -0.10 -22.10
N ASP A 29 -43.21 1.05 -22.76
CA ASP A 29 -44.33 2.01 -22.65
C ASP A 29 -44.16 3.12 -23.70
N ALA A 30 -44.72 2.89 -24.89
CA ALA A 30 -45.15 3.95 -25.81
C ALA A 30 -46.00 3.35 -26.95
N GLY A 31 -47.33 3.44 -26.81
CA GLY A 31 -48.26 3.65 -27.93
C GLY A 31 -49.19 2.50 -28.33
N GLY A 32 -50.48 2.62 -27.97
CA GLY A 32 -51.59 2.01 -28.72
C GLY A 32 -52.79 1.53 -27.86
N CYS A 33 -53.86 2.32 -27.81
CA CYS A 33 -55.13 2.08 -27.10
C CYS A 33 -55.81 0.71 -27.38
N ASN A 34 -56.29 0.05 -26.31
CA ASN A 34 -57.71 -0.30 -26.09
C ASN A 34 -57.89 -0.92 -24.67
N VAL A 35 -58.92 -0.45 -23.96
CA VAL A 35 -59.29 -0.68 -22.53
C VAL A 35 -59.94 -2.08 -22.31
N PRO A 36 -60.12 -2.63 -21.09
CA PRO A 36 -59.56 -2.36 -19.75
C PRO A 36 -58.78 -3.55 -19.13
N GLU A 37 -58.11 -3.30 -17.99
CA GLU A 37 -57.88 -4.23 -16.85
C GLU A 37 -56.40 -4.34 -16.38
N ALA A 38 -56.21 -3.94 -15.12
CA ALA A 38 -55.06 -4.15 -14.21
C ALA A 38 -53.65 -3.60 -14.57
N LEU A 39 -53.28 -2.54 -13.84
CA LEU A 39 -51.96 -1.91 -13.66
C LEU A 39 -50.75 -2.87 -13.54
N PRO A 40 -49.57 -2.49 -14.06
CA PRO A 40 -48.27 -2.77 -13.42
C PRO A 40 -47.61 -1.47 -12.92
N ALA A 41 -48.40 -0.49 -12.47
CA ALA A 41 -47.88 0.70 -11.76
C ALA A 41 -47.31 0.37 -10.37
N THR A 42 -47.57 -0.85 -9.86
CA THR A 42 -47.20 -1.26 -8.51
C THR A 42 -45.72 -1.56 -8.38
N ALA A 43 -44.99 -1.95 -9.43
CA ALA A 43 -43.57 -2.30 -9.31
C ALA A 43 -42.69 -1.05 -9.05
N ASN A 44 -42.77 -0.04 -9.93
CA ASN A 44 -42.01 1.20 -9.78
C ASN A 44 -42.49 2.06 -8.60
N ALA A 45 -43.80 2.08 -8.31
CA ALA A 45 -44.31 2.78 -7.14
C ALA A 45 -43.91 2.07 -5.83
N ARG A 46 -43.88 0.73 -5.77
CA ARG A 46 -43.38 0.00 -4.60
C ARG A 46 -41.88 0.18 -4.40
N ASP A 47 -41.11 0.27 -5.48
CA ASP A 47 -39.66 0.51 -5.41
C ASP A 47 -39.38 1.94 -4.89
N MET A 48 -40.12 2.94 -5.41
CA MET A 48 -40.08 4.31 -4.88
C MET A 48 -40.59 4.41 -3.43
N ILE A 49 -41.67 3.71 -3.08
CA ILE A 49 -42.21 3.67 -1.71
C ILE A 49 -41.20 3.00 -0.77
N GLY A 50 -40.59 1.89 -1.18
CA GLY A 50 -39.54 1.22 -0.42
C GLY A 50 -38.29 2.08 -0.23
N GLU A 51 -37.86 2.81 -1.26
CA GLU A 51 -36.78 3.81 -1.13
C GLU A 51 -37.14 4.95 -0.17
N ILE A 52 -38.37 5.47 -0.23
CA ILE A 52 -38.85 6.54 0.65
C ILE A 52 -38.97 6.05 2.09
N GLU A 53 -39.55 4.87 2.31
CA GLU A 53 -39.69 4.25 3.62
C GLU A 53 -38.33 3.93 4.23
N ASN A 54 -37.39 3.41 3.45
CA ASN A 54 -36.03 3.14 3.91
C ASN A 54 -35.29 4.44 4.25
N ARG A 55 -35.39 5.48 3.43
CA ARG A 55 -34.86 6.82 3.75
C ARG A 55 -35.52 7.41 5.00
N SER A 56 -36.82 7.22 5.15
CA SER A 56 -37.60 7.68 6.31
C SER A 56 -37.16 6.96 7.59
N ALA A 57 -37.00 5.63 7.54
CA ALA A 57 -36.53 4.81 8.64
C ALA A 57 -35.09 5.17 9.04
N TYR A 58 -34.20 5.36 8.07
CA TYR A 58 -32.83 5.80 8.29
C TYR A 58 -32.75 7.19 8.95
N LEU A 59 -33.51 8.17 8.48
CA LEU A 59 -33.57 9.50 9.10
C LEU A 59 -34.16 9.45 10.52
N LEU A 60 -35.15 8.59 10.75
CA LEU A 60 -35.72 8.39 12.08
C LEU A 60 -34.71 7.75 13.04
N ALA A 61 -33.91 6.80 12.56
CA ALA A 61 -32.85 6.17 13.32
C ALA A 61 -31.75 7.17 13.72
N ILE A 62 -31.31 8.04 12.78
CA ILE A 62 -30.40 9.15 13.09
C ILE A 62 -30.98 10.06 14.16
N LYS A 63 -32.25 10.46 14.02
CA LYS A 63 -32.89 11.32 15.00
C LYS A 63 -32.96 10.66 16.38
N THR A 64 -33.25 9.36 16.42
CA THR A 64 -33.27 8.57 17.65
C THR A 64 -31.89 8.54 18.31
N ASP A 65 -30.81 8.33 17.55
CA ASP A 65 -29.44 8.37 18.08
C ASP A 65 -29.07 9.76 18.60
N VAL A 66 -29.44 10.83 17.88
CA VAL A 66 -29.20 12.22 18.33
C VAL A 66 -29.90 12.51 19.65
N GLU A 67 -31.12 12.00 19.85
CA GLU A 67 -31.89 12.19 21.08
C GLU A 67 -31.39 11.32 22.23
N THR A 68 -31.01 10.06 21.97
CA THR A 68 -30.70 9.06 23.00
C THR A 68 -29.21 9.03 23.38
N GLN A 69 -28.30 9.25 22.42
CA GLN A 69 -26.85 9.16 22.61
C GLN A 69 -26.19 10.50 22.89
N GLY A 70 -26.96 11.56 23.17
CA GLY A 70 -26.42 12.91 23.34
C GLY A 70 -25.41 13.05 24.47
N ASP A 71 -25.63 12.39 25.61
CA ASP A 71 -24.67 12.42 26.75
C ASP A 71 -23.39 11.65 26.43
N PHE A 72 -23.51 10.52 25.75
CA PHE A 72 -22.38 9.74 25.25
C PHE A 72 -21.51 10.55 24.28
N ILE A 73 -22.12 11.20 23.28
CA ILE A 73 -21.39 12.02 22.32
C ILE A 73 -20.72 13.22 23.00
N ARG A 74 -21.39 13.85 23.98
CA ARG A 74 -20.78 14.93 24.79
C ARG A 74 -19.58 14.47 25.60
N LEU A 75 -19.54 13.22 26.06
CA LEU A 75 -18.37 12.63 26.70
C LEU A 75 -17.24 12.45 25.68
N LEU A 76 -17.53 11.86 24.52
CA LEU A 76 -16.53 11.69 23.44
C LEU A 76 -15.93 13.02 22.99
N ILE A 77 -16.74 14.07 22.85
CA ILE A 77 -16.26 15.42 22.51
C ILE A 77 -15.23 15.89 23.53
N LYS A 78 -15.53 15.77 24.84
CA LYS A 78 -14.60 16.17 25.90
C LYS A 78 -13.31 15.37 25.86
N GLU A 79 -13.39 14.06 25.62
CA GLU A 79 -12.19 13.23 25.48
C GLU A 79 -11.33 13.71 24.31
N VAL A 80 -11.93 13.85 23.11
CA VAL A 80 -11.20 14.32 21.91
C VAL A 80 -10.63 15.72 22.09
N GLU A 81 -11.34 16.64 22.75
CA GLU A 81 -10.84 17.99 23.02
C GLU A 81 -9.65 18.00 24.00
N ASN A 82 -9.69 17.17 25.05
CA ASN A 82 -8.70 17.18 26.12
C ASN A 82 -7.48 16.30 25.84
N VAL A 83 -7.55 15.35 24.91
CA VAL A 83 -6.39 14.49 24.62
C VAL A 83 -5.22 15.29 24.05
N SER A 84 -4.03 15.00 24.56
CA SER A 84 -2.76 15.40 23.98
C SER A 84 -1.79 14.26 24.23
N PHE A 85 -1.05 13.87 23.20
CA PHE A 85 -0.16 12.71 23.25
C PHE A 85 1.30 13.16 23.15
N THR A 86 2.19 12.31 23.66
CA THR A 86 3.64 12.49 23.52
C THR A 86 4.25 11.48 22.56
N ASP A 87 3.64 10.30 22.44
CA ASP A 87 3.99 9.28 21.46
C ASP A 87 2.81 9.02 20.48
N ILE A 88 3.14 8.78 19.21
CA ILE A 88 2.17 8.39 18.19
C ILE A 88 1.63 6.97 18.46
N GLU A 89 2.41 6.13 19.15
CA GLU A 89 1.95 4.77 19.51
C GLU A 89 0.77 4.79 20.47
N ASP A 90 0.57 5.87 21.24
CA ASP A 90 -0.61 6.06 22.10
C ASP A 90 -1.82 6.61 21.33
N VAL A 91 -1.59 7.34 20.24
CA VAL A 91 -2.66 7.87 19.36
C VAL A 91 -3.38 6.74 18.65
N VAL A 92 -2.65 5.69 18.22
CA VAL A 92 -3.21 4.54 17.50
C VAL A 92 -4.32 3.82 18.28
N PRO A 93 -4.11 3.36 19.53
CA PRO A 93 -5.17 2.72 20.31
C PRO A 93 -6.29 3.69 20.67
N PHE A 94 -6.00 4.99 20.89
CA PHE A 94 -7.04 5.98 21.13
C PHE A 94 -7.97 6.14 19.92
N VAL A 95 -7.42 6.29 18.71
CA VAL A 95 -8.22 6.39 17.49
C VAL A 95 -9.05 5.12 17.27
N LYS A 96 -8.44 3.95 17.51
CA LYS A 96 -9.18 2.68 17.43
C LYS A 96 -10.36 2.65 18.40
N TRP A 97 -10.13 3.00 19.66
CA TRP A 97 -11.20 3.09 20.65
C TRP A 97 -12.29 4.08 20.20
N LEU A 98 -11.90 5.27 19.73
CA LEU A 98 -12.84 6.29 19.27
C LEU A 98 -13.72 5.78 18.11
N ASP A 99 -13.10 5.12 17.14
CA ASP A 99 -13.82 4.54 15.99
C ASP A 99 -14.73 3.37 16.42
N ASP A 100 -14.29 2.54 17.38
CA ASP A 100 -15.10 1.47 17.96
C ASP A 100 -16.33 2.06 18.70
N GLU A 101 -16.17 3.13 19.48
CA GLU A 101 -17.26 3.84 20.18
C GLU A 101 -18.24 4.51 19.20
N LEU A 102 -17.73 5.12 18.12
CA LEU A 102 -18.58 5.76 17.11
C LEU A 102 -19.29 4.75 16.21
N SER A 103 -18.80 3.51 16.13
CA SER A 103 -19.43 2.43 15.36
C SER A 103 -20.81 2.01 15.88
N TYR A 104 -21.16 2.38 17.11
CA TYR A 104 -22.50 2.17 17.67
C TYR A 104 -23.57 3.09 17.07
N LEU A 105 -23.17 4.19 16.43
CA LEU A 105 -24.09 5.12 15.77
C LEU A 105 -24.52 4.59 14.41
N VAL A 106 -25.76 4.84 14.04
CA VAL A 106 -26.31 4.42 12.73
C VAL A 106 -25.59 5.10 11.57
N ASP A 107 -25.28 6.39 11.72
CA ASP A 107 -24.43 7.13 10.79
C ASP A 107 -23.62 8.17 11.57
N GLU A 108 -22.33 7.91 11.75
CA GLU A 108 -21.41 8.78 12.47
C GLU A 108 -21.50 10.23 11.97
N ARG A 109 -21.39 10.46 10.66
CA ARG A 109 -21.34 11.81 10.10
C ARG A 109 -22.67 12.53 10.24
N ALA A 110 -23.79 11.84 10.00
CA ALA A 110 -25.10 12.45 10.09
C ALA A 110 -25.46 12.79 11.53
N VAL A 111 -25.16 11.90 12.49
CA VAL A 111 -25.42 12.09 13.91
C VAL A 111 -24.51 13.18 14.49
N LEU A 112 -23.20 13.10 14.26
CA LEU A 112 -22.23 14.06 14.83
C LEU A 112 -22.42 15.50 14.34
N LYS A 113 -23.03 15.69 13.16
CA LYS A 113 -23.39 17.04 12.64
C LYS A 113 -24.36 17.80 13.56
N HIS A 114 -25.12 17.11 14.41
CA HIS A 114 -26.03 17.72 15.36
C HIS A 114 -25.35 18.17 16.66
N PHE A 115 -24.05 17.93 16.80
CA PHE A 115 -23.25 18.26 17.98
C PHE A 115 -22.06 19.15 17.59
N GLU A 116 -21.47 19.83 18.58
CA GLU A 116 -20.21 20.58 18.42
C GLU A 116 -19.01 19.61 18.37
N TRP A 117 -19.02 18.69 17.41
CA TRP A 117 -17.97 17.70 17.25
C TRP A 117 -16.65 18.36 16.80
N PRO A 118 -15.51 18.08 17.47
CA PRO A 118 -14.21 18.63 17.09
C PRO A 118 -13.63 17.93 15.85
N GLU A 119 -14.33 18.07 14.71
CA GLU A 119 -14.08 17.35 13.45
C GLU A 119 -12.63 17.47 13.00
N GLN A 120 -12.07 18.69 13.03
CA GLN A 120 -10.68 18.92 12.59
C GLN A 120 -9.66 18.17 13.44
N LYS A 121 -9.89 18.05 14.75
CA LYS A 121 -8.98 17.36 15.67
C LYS A 121 -9.13 15.85 15.53
N ALA A 122 -10.37 15.35 15.48
CA ALA A 122 -10.65 13.93 15.28
C ALA A 122 -10.07 13.43 13.95
N ASP A 123 -10.27 14.18 12.86
CA ASP A 123 -9.72 13.83 11.55
C ASP A 123 -8.20 13.88 11.54
N ALA A 124 -7.58 14.86 12.21
CA ALA A 124 -6.12 14.92 12.33
C ALA A 124 -5.55 13.75 13.14
N LEU A 125 -6.23 13.32 14.21
CA LEU A 125 -5.84 12.14 15.00
C LEU A 125 -5.90 10.87 14.13
N ARG A 126 -7.00 10.68 13.40
CA ARG A 126 -7.17 9.57 12.45
C ARG A 126 -6.11 9.58 11.36
N GLU A 127 -5.90 10.72 10.71
CA GLU A 127 -4.88 10.89 9.66
C GLU A 127 -3.49 10.53 10.18
N ALA A 128 -3.14 10.98 11.39
CA ALA A 128 -1.86 10.68 12.02
C ALA A 128 -1.71 9.19 12.34
N ALA A 129 -2.73 8.57 12.96
CA ALA A 129 -2.72 7.17 13.33
C ALA A 129 -2.64 6.25 12.10
N PHE A 130 -3.50 6.47 11.09
CA PHE A 130 -3.49 5.69 9.86
C PHE A 130 -2.20 5.89 9.07
N GLY A 131 -1.72 7.13 8.95
CA GLY A 131 -0.45 7.42 8.30
C GLY A 131 0.72 6.69 8.97
N TYR A 132 0.82 6.72 10.30
CA TYR A 132 1.85 5.99 11.04
C TYR A 132 1.74 4.47 10.84
N CYS A 133 0.54 3.91 10.94
CA CYS A 133 0.28 2.49 10.74
C CYS A 133 0.66 2.03 9.32
N ASP A 134 0.39 2.82 8.28
CA ASP A 134 0.79 2.52 6.91
C ASP A 134 2.31 2.43 6.77
N PHE A 135 3.06 3.35 7.38
CA PHE A 135 4.53 3.30 7.39
C PHE A 135 5.07 2.14 8.22
N LYS A 136 4.45 1.82 9.36
CA LYS A 136 4.80 0.63 10.15
C LYS A 136 4.57 -0.65 9.37
N LYS A 137 3.45 -0.75 8.66
CA LYS A 137 3.15 -1.89 7.78
C LYS A 137 4.18 -2.02 6.66
N LEU A 138 4.56 -0.91 6.03
CA LEU A 138 5.57 -0.87 4.98
C LEU A 138 6.96 -1.30 5.50
N GLU A 139 7.36 -0.79 6.67
CA GLU A 139 8.59 -1.20 7.36
C GLU A 139 8.57 -2.69 7.67
N SER A 140 7.48 -3.20 8.24
CA SER A 140 7.36 -4.58 8.65
C SER A 140 7.34 -5.54 7.47
N GLU A 141 6.69 -5.17 6.35
CA GLU A 141 6.74 -5.91 5.09
C GLU A 141 8.20 -6.09 4.61
N ALA A 142 9.02 -5.04 4.74
CA ALA A 142 10.42 -5.09 4.34
C ALA A 142 11.31 -5.87 5.34
N ALA A 143 11.14 -5.61 6.64
CA ALA A 143 11.91 -6.27 7.69
C ALA A 143 11.66 -7.79 7.71
N SER A 144 10.39 -8.19 7.58
CA SER A 144 9.95 -9.59 7.59
C SER A 144 10.14 -10.32 6.26
N PHE A 145 10.59 -9.62 5.19
CA PHE A 145 10.80 -10.23 3.88
C PHE A 145 11.64 -11.52 3.98
N ARG A 146 11.12 -12.64 3.50
CA ARG A 146 11.86 -13.90 3.44
C ARG A 146 12.12 -14.27 1.99
N ASP A 147 13.38 -14.56 1.69
CA ASP A 147 13.75 -15.13 0.40
C ASP A 147 13.35 -16.61 0.37
N ASP A 148 12.67 -17.01 -0.70
CA ASP A 148 12.24 -18.40 -0.91
C ASP A 148 13.19 -19.05 -1.90
N ALA A 149 14.06 -19.93 -1.39
CA ALA A 149 15.07 -20.61 -2.19
C ALA A 149 14.48 -21.43 -3.36
N ARG A 150 13.20 -21.85 -3.25
CA ARG A 150 12.51 -22.62 -4.30
C ARG A 150 12.08 -21.74 -5.48
N GLN A 151 12.02 -20.42 -5.32
CA GLN A 151 11.63 -19.51 -6.38
C GLN A 151 12.82 -19.22 -7.31
N PRO A 152 12.59 -19.08 -8.63
CA PRO A 152 13.64 -18.66 -9.56
C PRO A 152 14.30 -17.36 -9.11
N CYS A 153 15.64 -17.30 -9.17
CA CYS A 153 16.43 -16.17 -8.69
C CYS A 153 15.91 -14.83 -9.25
N GLY A 154 15.71 -14.73 -10.57
CA GLY A 154 15.20 -13.50 -11.19
C GLY A 154 13.85 -13.00 -10.64
N SER A 155 12.95 -13.91 -10.24
CA SER A 155 11.67 -13.54 -9.62
C SER A 155 11.85 -12.99 -8.21
N ALA A 156 12.70 -13.64 -7.40
CA ALA A 156 13.05 -13.17 -6.07
C ALA A 156 13.70 -11.78 -6.10
N LEU A 157 14.69 -11.58 -6.97
CA LEU A 157 15.37 -10.29 -7.14
C LEU A 157 14.40 -9.19 -7.59
N LYS A 158 13.45 -9.50 -8.49
CA LYS A 158 12.43 -8.54 -8.93
C LYS A 158 11.49 -8.13 -7.79
N LYS A 159 11.11 -9.07 -6.91
CA LYS A 159 10.29 -8.77 -5.72
C LYS A 159 11.04 -7.86 -4.74
N MET A 160 12.31 -8.15 -4.47
CA MET A 160 13.16 -7.30 -3.62
C MET A 160 13.31 -5.89 -4.22
N GLN A 161 13.42 -5.78 -5.54
CA GLN A 161 13.49 -4.48 -6.23
C GLN A 161 12.19 -3.68 -6.11
N ALA A 162 11.03 -4.32 -6.34
CA ALA A 162 9.74 -3.66 -6.17
C ALA A 162 9.52 -3.20 -4.72
N LEU A 163 9.97 -3.99 -3.75
CA LEU A 163 9.90 -3.62 -2.34
C LEU A 163 10.79 -2.40 -2.02
N LEU A 164 12.03 -2.36 -2.54
CA LEU A 164 12.89 -1.17 -2.39
C LEU A 164 12.25 0.08 -2.99
N GLU A 165 11.69 -0.01 -4.19
CA GLU A 165 10.99 1.10 -4.86
C GLU A 165 9.81 1.61 -4.02
N LYS A 166 9.07 0.69 -3.37
CA LYS A 166 7.98 1.04 -2.45
C LYS A 166 8.48 1.77 -1.19
N LEU A 167 9.61 1.34 -0.62
CA LEU A 167 10.23 1.99 0.54
C LEU A 167 10.71 3.41 0.21
N GLU A 168 11.42 3.57 -0.91
CA GLU A 168 11.91 4.87 -1.38
C GLU A 168 10.75 5.84 -1.66
N LEU A 169 9.71 5.38 -2.36
CA LEU A 169 8.52 6.17 -2.63
C LEU A 169 7.79 6.56 -1.33
N GLY A 170 7.69 5.64 -0.36
CA GLY A 170 7.11 5.90 0.95
C GLY A 170 7.84 7.03 1.69
N VAL A 171 9.17 6.93 1.82
CA VAL A 171 9.98 7.96 2.49
C VAL A 171 9.91 9.30 1.75
N TYR A 172 9.93 9.29 0.42
CA TYR A 172 9.77 10.50 -0.39
C TYR A 172 8.42 11.18 -0.14
N ASN A 173 7.32 10.41 -0.15
CA ASN A 173 5.99 10.95 0.11
C ASN A 173 5.87 11.52 1.52
N LEU A 174 6.40 10.83 2.53
CA LEU A 174 6.46 11.33 3.90
C LEU A 174 7.20 12.67 3.97
N SER A 175 8.38 12.76 3.35
CA SER A 175 9.17 13.99 3.30
C SER A 175 8.39 15.14 2.67
N ARG A 176 7.60 14.89 1.62
CA ARG A 176 6.81 15.93 0.93
C ARG A 176 5.65 16.45 1.76
N MET A 177 4.96 15.59 2.50
CA MET A 177 3.80 15.99 3.30
C MET A 177 4.15 16.44 4.72
N ARG A 178 5.38 16.15 5.20
CA ARG A 178 5.78 16.36 6.59
C ARG A 178 5.52 17.78 7.09
N GLU A 179 5.92 18.81 6.35
CA GLU A 179 5.84 20.20 6.82
C GLU A 179 4.39 20.68 6.98
N SER A 180 3.50 20.33 6.05
CA SER A 180 2.08 20.68 6.15
C SER A 180 1.38 19.91 7.27
N ALA A 181 1.62 18.60 7.38
CA ALA A 181 1.07 17.77 8.45
C ALA A 181 1.56 18.20 9.83
N THR A 182 2.85 18.49 9.99
CA THR A 182 3.46 18.91 11.28
C THR A 182 2.81 20.17 11.83
N ARG A 183 2.53 21.16 10.97
CA ARG A 183 1.86 22.41 11.41
C ARG A 183 0.45 22.14 11.93
N ARG A 184 -0.29 21.26 11.26
CA ARG A 184 -1.65 20.87 11.67
C ARG A 184 -1.62 20.08 12.97
N TYR A 185 -0.77 19.05 13.05
CA TYR A 185 -0.66 18.14 14.20
C TYR A 185 -0.24 18.85 15.48
N LYS A 186 0.70 19.80 15.39
CA LYS A 186 1.09 20.62 16.55
C LYS A 186 -0.06 21.44 17.12
N GLY A 187 -0.95 21.96 16.27
CA GLY A 187 -2.14 22.68 16.72
C GLY A 187 -3.12 21.84 17.54
N PHE A 188 -3.06 20.51 17.39
CA PHE A 188 -3.93 19.55 18.06
C PHE A 188 -3.23 18.68 19.12
N GLY A 189 -1.97 18.98 19.46
CA GLY A 189 -1.22 18.20 20.46
C GLY A 189 -0.90 16.78 20.00
N ILE A 190 -0.74 16.58 18.68
CA ILE A 190 -0.39 15.29 18.07
C ILE A 190 1.13 15.22 17.86
N PRO A 191 1.81 14.14 18.30
CA PRO A 191 3.24 13.94 18.12
C PRO A 191 3.67 13.90 16.65
N THR A 192 4.78 14.57 16.34
CA THR A 192 5.34 14.64 14.98
C THR A 192 6.74 14.02 14.88
N ASP A 193 7.34 13.62 16.01
CA ASP A 193 8.72 13.15 16.06
C ASP A 193 8.94 11.84 15.29
N TRP A 194 7.89 11.01 15.20
CA TRP A 194 7.91 9.80 14.39
C TRP A 194 8.16 10.08 12.90
N MET A 195 7.85 11.29 12.40
CA MET A 195 8.04 11.71 11.00
C MET A 195 9.47 12.20 10.70
N LEU A 196 10.31 12.33 11.73
CA LEU A 196 11.69 12.78 11.57
C LEU A 196 12.57 11.68 10.98
N GLU A 197 13.76 12.07 10.51
CA GLU A 197 14.77 11.12 9.99
C GLU A 197 15.17 10.05 11.02
N THR A 198 15.12 10.40 12.32
CA THR A 198 15.40 9.51 13.45
C THR A 198 14.20 8.63 13.84
N GLY A 199 13.01 8.93 13.33
CA GLY A 199 11.77 8.19 13.60
C GLY A 199 11.59 7.00 12.67
N ILE A 200 10.39 6.86 12.08
CA ILE A 200 10.03 5.72 11.22
C ILE A 200 10.90 5.63 9.97
N VAL A 201 11.44 6.76 9.48
CA VAL A 201 12.35 6.82 8.33
C VAL A 201 13.61 6.01 8.59
N SER A 202 14.18 6.10 9.80
CA SER A 202 15.37 5.33 10.16
C SER A 202 15.10 3.82 10.14
N GLN A 203 13.92 3.39 10.58
CA GLN A 203 13.50 1.99 10.61
C GLN A 203 13.31 1.45 9.18
N ILE A 204 12.67 2.23 8.30
CA ILE A 204 12.52 1.91 6.86
C ILE A 204 13.89 1.79 6.18
N LYS A 205 14.81 2.73 6.44
CA LYS A 205 16.19 2.69 5.93
C LYS A 205 16.90 1.43 6.40
N LEU A 206 16.82 1.08 7.68
CA LEU A 206 17.41 -0.14 8.22
C LEU A 206 16.81 -1.42 7.58
N ALA A 207 15.49 -1.46 7.38
CA ALA A 207 14.84 -2.58 6.69
C ALA A 207 15.34 -2.72 5.24
N SER A 208 15.58 -1.61 4.54
CA SER A 208 16.16 -1.62 3.19
C SER A 208 17.60 -2.16 3.16
N VAL A 209 18.41 -1.86 4.18
CA VAL A 209 19.77 -2.40 4.34
C VAL A 209 19.73 -3.92 4.50
N LYS A 210 18.84 -4.42 5.38
CA LYS A 210 18.61 -5.87 5.53
C LYS A 210 18.12 -6.53 4.24
N LEU A 211 17.31 -5.83 3.45
CA LEU A 211 16.86 -6.29 2.13
C LEU A 211 18.03 -6.39 1.14
N ALA A 212 18.96 -5.42 1.13
CA ALA A 212 20.19 -5.48 0.33
C ALA A 212 21.07 -6.67 0.69
N MET A 213 21.25 -6.95 1.98
CA MET A 213 21.96 -8.14 2.41
C MET A 213 21.34 -9.42 1.83
N LYS A 214 20.01 -9.58 1.93
CA LYS A 214 19.29 -10.74 1.37
C LYS A 214 19.46 -10.82 -0.16
N TYR A 215 19.37 -9.68 -0.85
CA TYR A 215 19.60 -9.60 -2.29
C TYR A 215 21.00 -10.08 -2.68
N MET A 216 22.04 -9.54 -2.03
CA MET A 216 23.43 -9.89 -2.32
C MET A 216 23.75 -11.36 -2.00
N ARG A 217 23.18 -11.91 -0.92
CA ARG A 217 23.30 -13.34 -0.60
C ARG A 217 22.63 -14.21 -1.67
N ARG A 218 21.45 -13.82 -2.16
CA ARG A 218 20.75 -14.55 -3.23
C ARG A 218 21.53 -14.53 -4.53
N VAL A 219 22.07 -13.37 -4.94
CA VAL A 219 22.97 -13.26 -6.09
C VAL A 219 24.21 -14.13 -5.90
N SER A 220 24.85 -14.04 -4.73
CA SER A 220 26.05 -14.83 -4.43
C SER A 220 25.79 -16.33 -4.46
N ALA A 221 24.62 -16.81 -4.03
CA ALA A 221 24.25 -18.22 -4.11
C ALA A 221 24.00 -18.67 -5.55
N GLU A 222 23.37 -17.83 -6.37
CA GLU A 222 23.13 -18.12 -7.79
C GLU A 222 24.44 -18.22 -8.58
N LEU A 223 25.42 -17.36 -8.27
CA LEU A 223 26.75 -17.39 -8.87
C LEU A 223 27.52 -18.69 -8.58
N GLU A 224 27.23 -19.40 -7.49
CA GLU A 224 27.83 -20.72 -7.24
C GLU A 224 27.11 -21.83 -8.02
N ALA A 225 25.85 -21.63 -8.38
CA ALA A 225 25.02 -22.62 -9.05
C ALA A 225 25.14 -22.54 -10.58
N VAL A 226 25.29 -21.33 -11.14
CA VAL A 226 25.45 -21.09 -12.56
C VAL A 226 26.95 -21.13 -12.87
N GLY A 227 27.44 -22.23 -13.44
CA GLY A 227 28.86 -22.36 -13.75
C GLY A 227 29.29 -21.53 -14.97
N GLY A 228 29.87 -20.35 -14.76
CA GLY A 228 30.71 -19.60 -15.70
C GLY A 228 29.99 -19.01 -16.92
N GLY A 229 29.88 -17.69 -17.05
CA GLY A 229 29.38 -17.08 -18.30
C GLY A 229 28.94 -15.61 -18.25
N PRO A 230 28.47 -15.03 -19.38
CA PRO A 230 27.98 -13.66 -19.44
C PRO A 230 26.78 -13.38 -18.52
N GLU A 231 26.02 -14.42 -18.16
CA GLU A 231 24.91 -14.33 -17.19
C GLU A 231 25.42 -14.04 -15.76
N GLU A 232 26.61 -14.52 -15.38
CA GLU A 232 27.22 -14.23 -14.08
C GLU A 232 27.61 -12.75 -13.97
N GLU A 233 28.22 -12.20 -15.03
CA GLU A 233 28.63 -10.79 -15.07
C GLU A 233 27.40 -9.87 -14.95
N GLU A 234 26.31 -10.20 -15.63
CA GLU A 234 25.05 -9.46 -15.51
C GLU A 234 24.47 -9.54 -14.09
N LEU A 235 24.50 -10.72 -13.46
CA LEU A 235 24.04 -10.92 -12.08
C LEU A 235 24.88 -10.11 -11.08
N ILE A 236 26.20 -10.08 -11.24
CA ILE A 236 27.10 -9.25 -10.42
C ILE A 236 26.74 -7.76 -10.58
N VAL A 237 26.60 -7.27 -11.81
CA VAL A 237 26.26 -5.86 -12.08
C VAL A 237 24.91 -5.50 -11.44
N ARG A 238 23.91 -6.39 -11.53
CA ARG A 238 22.61 -6.21 -10.86
C ARG A 238 22.77 -6.14 -9.34
N GLY A 239 23.54 -7.06 -8.74
CA GLY A 239 23.87 -7.07 -7.31
C GLY A 239 24.53 -5.79 -6.82
N VAL A 240 25.58 -5.35 -7.52
CA VAL A 240 26.32 -4.13 -7.16
C VAL A 240 25.45 -2.88 -7.33
N ARG A 241 24.66 -2.80 -8.41
CA ARG A 241 23.73 -1.67 -8.63
C ARG A 241 22.66 -1.59 -7.54
N PHE A 242 22.10 -2.74 -7.14
CA PHE A 242 21.13 -2.81 -6.05
C PHE A 242 21.74 -2.35 -4.74
N ALA A 243 22.91 -2.88 -4.38
CA ALA A 243 23.65 -2.49 -3.18
C ALA A 243 23.95 -0.98 -3.17
N PHE A 244 24.47 -0.43 -4.28
CA PHE A 244 24.74 0.99 -4.39
C PHE A 244 23.48 1.85 -4.19
N ARG A 245 22.35 1.48 -4.81
CA ARG A 245 21.08 2.20 -4.64
C ARG A 245 20.64 2.23 -3.18
N VAL A 246 20.66 1.08 -2.49
CA VAL A 246 20.31 1.01 -1.06
C VAL A 246 21.30 1.81 -0.21
N HIS A 247 22.59 1.75 -0.50
CA HIS A 247 23.60 2.55 0.20
C HIS A 247 23.32 4.06 0.08
N GLN A 248 22.99 4.55 -1.12
CA GLN A 248 22.63 5.97 -1.33
C GLN A 248 21.34 6.34 -0.59
N PHE A 249 20.34 5.46 -0.59
CA PHE A 249 19.06 5.68 0.08
C PHE A 249 19.17 5.69 1.62
N ALA A 250 19.84 4.68 2.18
CA ALA A 250 19.95 4.48 3.63
C ALA A 250 21.10 5.30 4.26
N GLY A 251 22.07 5.74 3.47
CA GLY A 251 23.25 6.48 3.94
C GLY A 251 24.38 5.58 4.45
N GLY A 252 24.34 4.28 4.17
CA GLY A 252 25.37 3.32 4.59
C GLY A 252 24.84 1.90 4.77
N PHE A 253 25.72 1.01 5.22
CA PHE A 253 25.41 -0.39 5.53
C PHE A 253 25.82 -0.74 6.96
N ASP A 254 25.09 -1.69 7.54
CA ASP A 254 25.52 -2.34 8.78
C ASP A 254 26.64 -3.36 8.51
N VAL A 255 27.24 -3.88 9.59
CA VAL A 255 28.39 -4.79 9.53
C VAL A 255 28.07 -6.07 8.73
N GLU A 256 26.86 -6.62 8.90
CA GLU A 256 26.45 -7.85 8.22
C GLU A 256 26.25 -7.64 6.71
N THR A 257 25.62 -6.52 6.35
CA THR A 257 25.39 -6.14 4.94
C THR A 257 26.70 -5.81 4.25
N MET A 258 27.63 -5.13 4.94
CA MET A 258 28.98 -4.90 4.44
C MET A 258 29.73 -6.21 4.16
N ARG A 259 29.59 -7.22 5.03
CA ARG A 259 30.19 -8.54 4.80
C ARG A 259 29.61 -9.21 3.55
N ALA A 260 28.28 -9.19 3.39
CA ALA A 260 27.63 -9.73 2.20
C ALA A 260 28.07 -9.01 0.91
N PHE A 261 28.30 -7.70 0.98
CA PHE A 261 28.86 -6.95 -0.14
C PHE A 261 30.31 -7.33 -0.47
N GLN A 262 31.14 -7.55 0.56
CA GLN A 262 32.52 -8.02 0.37
C GLN A 262 32.56 -9.39 -0.29
N GLU A 263 31.72 -10.33 0.15
CA GLU A 263 31.57 -11.65 -0.48
C GLU A 263 31.21 -11.53 -1.97
N LEU A 264 30.20 -10.71 -2.31
CA LEU A 264 29.81 -10.48 -3.70
C LEU A 264 30.97 -9.88 -4.52
N ARG A 265 31.70 -8.93 -3.96
CA ARG A 265 32.87 -8.30 -4.61
C ARG A 265 33.99 -9.29 -4.85
N ASP A 266 34.27 -10.16 -3.89
CA ASP A 266 35.35 -11.13 -4.00
C ASP A 266 35.02 -12.21 -5.04
N LYS A 267 33.74 -12.62 -5.14
CA LYS A 267 33.25 -13.46 -6.25
C LYS A 267 33.39 -12.78 -7.61
N ALA A 268 33.03 -11.50 -7.70
CA ALA A 268 33.19 -10.74 -8.93
C ALA A 268 34.65 -10.68 -9.43
N ARG A 269 35.61 -10.59 -8.50
CA ARG A 269 37.04 -10.64 -8.82
C ARG A 269 37.46 -12.01 -9.35
N SER A 270 36.98 -13.09 -8.73
CA SER A 270 37.25 -14.46 -9.18
C SER A 270 36.70 -14.74 -10.59
N CYS A 271 35.48 -14.27 -10.90
CA CYS A 271 34.90 -14.35 -12.26
C CYS A 271 35.75 -13.59 -13.29
N HIS A 272 36.24 -12.39 -12.96
CA HIS A 272 37.07 -11.59 -13.86
C HIS A 272 38.41 -12.27 -14.21
N VAL A 273 39.04 -12.93 -13.23
CA VAL A 273 40.29 -13.68 -13.43
C VAL A 273 40.08 -14.92 -14.32
N GLN A 274 38.95 -15.62 -14.20
CA GLN A 274 38.61 -16.76 -15.06
C GLN A 274 38.33 -16.36 -16.52
N CYS A 275 37.81 -15.15 -16.76
CA CYS A 275 37.59 -14.63 -18.12
C CYS A 275 38.87 -14.16 -18.82
N GLN A 276 39.90 -13.73 -18.08
CA GLN A 276 41.18 -13.27 -18.65
C GLN A 276 42.18 -14.41 -18.92
N ASN A 277 41.97 -15.62 -18.39
CA ASN A 277 42.82 -16.80 -18.63
C ASN A 277 42.12 -17.85 -19.54
N PRO A 278 42.08 -17.66 -20.88
CA PRO A 278 41.49 -18.63 -21.79
C PRO A 278 42.21 -20.00 -21.80
N HIS A 279 43.44 -20.10 -21.29
CA HIS A 279 44.21 -21.34 -21.24
C HIS A 279 43.74 -22.36 -20.20
N GLN A 280 42.95 -21.99 -19.19
CA GLN A 280 42.37 -22.96 -18.24
C GLN A 280 41.04 -23.56 -18.70
N LYS A 281 40.34 -22.93 -19.68
CA LYS A 281 39.11 -23.50 -20.26
C LYS A 281 39.35 -24.76 -21.10
N LEU A 282 40.58 -25.01 -21.58
CA LEU A 282 40.90 -26.21 -22.36
C LEU A 282 41.32 -27.43 -21.52
N ILE A 283 41.70 -27.26 -20.25
CA ILE A 283 42.29 -28.37 -19.47
C ILE A 283 41.22 -29.25 -18.82
N CYS A 284 39.97 -28.79 -18.67
CA CYS A 284 38.87 -29.61 -18.15
C CYS A 284 38.08 -30.36 -19.24
N ARG A 285 38.46 -30.28 -20.52
CA ARG A 285 37.89 -31.11 -21.61
C ARG A 285 38.95 -32.08 -22.13
N SER A 286 39.36 -33.03 -21.31
CA SER A 286 40.10 -34.23 -21.72
C SER A 286 39.83 -35.36 -20.72
N THR A 287 38.73 -36.10 -20.98
CA THR A 287 38.38 -37.54 -20.77
C THR A 287 39.29 -38.50 -19.98
N PRO A 288 38.87 -39.73 -19.57
CA PRO A 288 37.56 -40.42 -19.76
C PRO A 288 37.03 -41.28 -18.56
N CYS A 289 35.76 -41.73 -18.65
CA CYS A 289 35.36 -43.14 -18.58
C CYS A 289 34.08 -43.32 -19.41
#